data_AF-A0A7L0Z9R9-F1
#
_entry.id   AF-A0A7L0Z9R9-F1
#
_cell.length_a   1.000
_cell.length_b   1.000
_cell.length_c   1.000
_cell.angle_alpha   90.00
_cell.angle_beta   90.00
_cell.angle_gamma   90.00
#
_symmetry.space_group_name_H-M   'P 1'
#
loop_
_entity.id
_entity.type
_entity.pdbx_description
1 polymer ?
#
loop_
_entity_poly.entity_id
_entity_poly.type
_entity_poly.pdbx_seq_one_letter_code
_entity_poly.pdbx_strand_id
1 'polypeptide(L)'
;HWPQLRALSALGFRERREAAAALQRNGGDQWGALRELQRPRLRPFLQRLWRPPGALDFECPDQQVLVRRILATLDVASWGRALLVASLGRELGL
;
A
#
# COMPACT_ATOMS: atom_id res chain seq x y z
N HIS A 1 -31.61 -13.93 10.34
CA HIS A 1 -30.73 -12.75 10.53
C HIS A 1 -29.30 -13.27 10.57
N TRP A 2 -28.46 -13.02 9.55
CA TRP A 2 -27.11 -13.61 9.49
C TRP A 2 -26.15 -12.89 10.47
N PRO A 3 -25.63 -13.54 11.53
CA PRO A 3 -24.68 -12.92 12.46
C PRO A 3 -23.38 -12.48 11.78
N GLN A 4 -22.95 -13.21 10.74
CA GLN A 4 -21.76 -12.92 9.96
C GLN A 4 -21.86 -11.59 9.20
N LEU A 5 -23.06 -11.18 8.77
CA LEU A 5 -23.25 -9.86 8.14
C LEU A 5 -23.00 -8.72 9.13
N ARG A 6 -23.38 -8.89 10.40
CA ARG A 6 -23.09 -7.89 11.44
C ARG A 6 -21.60 -7.81 11.72
N ALA A 7 -20.91 -8.96 11.76
CA ALA A 7 -19.46 -9.01 11.94
C ALA A 7 -18.72 -8.31 10.79
N LEU A 8 -19.07 -8.59 9.54
CA LEU A 8 -18.48 -7.91 8.37
C LEU A 8 -18.77 -6.40 8.38
N SER A 9 -19.98 -5.99 8.77
CA SER A 9 -20.33 -4.57 8.92
C SER A 9 -19.48 -3.86 9.99
N ALA A 10 -19.21 -4.52 11.12
CA ALA A 10 -18.36 -3.97 12.18
C ALA A 10 -16.89 -3.82 11.73
N LEU A 11 -16.44 -4.65 10.79
CA LEU A 11 -15.12 -4.57 10.14
C LEU A 11 -15.04 -3.57 8.98
N GLY A 12 -16.10 -2.79 8.74
CA GLY A 12 -16.11 -1.75 7.70
C GLY A 12 -16.62 -2.20 6.32
N PHE A 13 -17.26 -3.38 6.23
CA PHE A 13 -17.99 -3.84 5.04
C PHE A 13 -19.50 -3.67 5.25
N ARG A 14 -19.94 -2.42 5.23
CA ARG A 14 -21.33 -2.03 5.53
C ARG A 14 -22.31 -2.34 4.40
N GLU A 15 -21.81 -2.53 3.19
CA GLU A 15 -22.66 -2.82 2.05
C GLU A 15 -23.21 -4.24 2.10
N ARG A 16 -24.48 -4.33 2.48
CA ARG A 16 -25.13 -5.62 2.80
C ARG A 16 -25.20 -6.55 1.59
N ARG A 17 -25.41 -6.01 0.38
CA ARG A 17 -25.46 -6.81 -0.85
C ARG A 17 -24.11 -7.46 -1.15
N GLU A 18 -23.04 -6.68 -1.08
CA GLU A 18 -21.68 -7.15 -1.34
C GLU A 18 -21.23 -8.18 -0.28
N ALA A 19 -21.45 -7.88 1.00
CA ALA A 19 -21.12 -8.77 2.11
C ALA A 19 -21.92 -10.09 2.06
N ALA A 20 -23.21 -10.04 1.70
CA ALA A 20 -24.02 -11.24 1.55
C ALA A 20 -23.56 -12.10 0.37
N ALA A 21 -23.25 -11.48 -0.77
CA ALA A 21 -22.73 -12.19 -1.94
C ALA A 21 -21.36 -12.85 -1.67
N ALA A 22 -20.48 -12.19 -0.92
CA ALA A 22 -19.20 -12.77 -0.49
C ALA A 22 -19.42 -13.95 0.47
N LEU A 23 -20.30 -13.83 1.46
CA LEU A 23 -20.63 -14.95 2.37
C LEU A 23 -21.21 -16.14 1.60
N GLN A 24 -22.11 -15.91 0.66
CA GLN A 24 -22.70 -16.98 -0.15
C GLN A 24 -21.63 -17.72 -0.96
N ARG A 25 -20.72 -16.99 -1.63
CA ARG A 25 -19.63 -17.59 -2.41
C ARG A 25 -18.61 -18.34 -1.56
N ASN A 26 -18.48 -17.99 -0.29
CA ASN A 26 -17.61 -18.67 0.67
C ASN A 26 -18.36 -19.69 1.55
N GLY A 27 -19.59 -20.11 1.18
CA GLY A 27 -20.33 -21.14 1.93
C GLY A 27 -20.70 -20.74 3.36
N GLY A 28 -20.77 -19.44 3.65
CA GLY A 28 -20.98 -18.90 5.00
C GLY A 28 -19.72 -18.73 5.83
N ASP A 29 -18.53 -19.05 5.31
CA ASP A 29 -17.25 -18.77 5.98
C ASP A 29 -16.99 -17.26 6.06
N GLN A 30 -17.02 -16.73 7.29
CA GLN A 30 -16.76 -15.32 7.56
C GLN A 30 -15.34 -14.91 7.18
N TRP A 31 -14.33 -15.76 7.41
CA TRP A 31 -12.93 -15.42 7.13
C TRP A 31 -12.62 -15.48 5.63
N GLY A 32 -13.19 -16.47 4.93
CA GLY A 32 -13.22 -16.52 3.46
C GLY A 32 -13.82 -15.25 2.87
N ALA A 33 -15.04 -14.90 3.28
CA ALA A 33 -15.72 -13.69 2.82
C ALA A 33 -14.94 -12.41 3.13
N LEU A 34 -14.37 -12.29 4.33
CA LEU A 34 -13.56 -11.14 4.73
C LEU A 34 -12.31 -10.99 3.84
N ARG A 35 -11.56 -12.08 3.63
CA ARG A 35 -10.36 -12.06 2.78
C ARG A 35 -10.71 -11.65 1.35
N GLU A 36 -11.83 -12.17 0.84
CA GLU A 36 -12.30 -11.85 -0.49
C GLU A 36 -12.64 -10.35 -0.65
N LEU A 37 -13.37 -9.78 0.31
CA LEU A 37 -13.73 -8.36 0.34
C LEU A 37 -12.50 -7.45 0.53
N GLN A 38 -11.47 -7.92 1.26
CA GLN A 38 -10.24 -7.16 1.49
C GLN A 38 -9.27 -7.16 0.30
N ARG A 39 -9.21 -8.25 -0.48
CA ARG A 39 -8.31 -8.39 -1.64
C ARG A 39 -8.31 -7.18 -2.59
N PRO A 40 -9.46 -6.69 -3.09
CA PRO A 40 -9.47 -5.54 -4.00
C PRO A 40 -8.97 -4.25 -3.32
N ARG A 41 -9.21 -4.06 -2.02
CA ARG A 41 -8.71 -2.90 -1.26
C ARG A 41 -7.19 -2.92 -1.08
N LEU A 42 -6.61 -4.12 -0.92
CA LEU A 42 -5.16 -4.30 -0.75
C LEU A 42 -4.41 -4.30 -2.08
N ARG A 43 -5.08 -4.59 -3.20
CA ARG A 43 -4.45 -4.73 -4.52
C ARG A 43 -3.60 -3.51 -4.93
N PRO A 44 -4.03 -2.24 -4.75
CA PRO A 44 -3.20 -1.09 -5.09
C PRO A 44 -1.94 -0.95 -4.22
N PHE A 45 -1.98 -1.43 -2.97
CA PHE A 45 -0.82 -1.43 -2.09
C PHE A 45 0.20 -2.49 -2.51
N LEU A 46 -0.27 -3.71 -2.78
CA LEU A 46 0.57 -4.79 -3.28
C LEU A 46 1.23 -4.41 -4.62
N GLN A 47 0.46 -3.84 -5.55
CA GLN A 47 1.01 -3.36 -6.83
C GLN A 47 2.10 -2.30 -6.64
N ARG A 48 1.95 -1.39 -5.67
CA ARG A 48 2.98 -0.38 -5.37
C ARG A 48 4.22 -0.97 -4.72
N LEU A 49 4.06 -1.96 -3.84
CA LEU A 49 5.18 -2.63 -3.17
C LEU A 49 6.11 -3.34 -4.15
N TRP A 50 5.52 -4.01 -5.15
CA TRP A 50 6.27 -4.78 -6.15
C TRP A 50 6.64 -3.98 -7.40
N ARG A 51 6.21 -2.72 -7.50
CA ARG A 51 6.62 -1.85 -8.60
C ARG A 51 8.09 -1.47 -8.37
N PRO A 52 8.97 -1.63 -9.37
CA PRO A 52 10.33 -1.14 -9.22
C PRO A 52 10.26 0.35 -8.87
N PRO A 53 11.08 0.83 -7.91
CA PRO A 53 11.19 2.25 -7.67
C PRO A 53 11.50 2.96 -8.99
N GLY A 54 10.73 4.01 -9.28
CA GLY A 54 10.94 4.80 -10.50
C GLY A 54 12.24 5.59 -10.44
N ALA A 55 12.50 6.39 -11.47
CA ALA A 55 13.61 7.33 -11.46
C ALA A 55 13.59 8.18 -10.18
N LEU A 56 14.79 8.49 -9.68
CA LEU A 56 14.94 9.48 -8.63
C LEU A 56 14.54 10.84 -9.21
N ASP A 57 13.74 11.56 -8.44
CA ASP A 57 13.30 12.91 -8.76
C ASP A 57 13.94 13.81 -7.70
N PHE A 58 15.10 14.39 -8.02
CA PHE A 58 15.85 15.20 -7.07
C PHE A 58 15.13 16.52 -6.75
N GLU A 59 14.26 16.97 -7.66
CA GLU A 59 13.38 18.14 -7.49
C GLU A 59 12.11 17.81 -6.67
N CYS A 60 11.96 16.58 -6.18
CA CYS A 60 10.83 16.20 -5.34
C CYS A 60 10.74 17.14 -4.12
N PRO A 61 9.60 17.82 -3.91
CA PRO A 61 9.46 18.80 -2.83
C PRO A 61 9.44 18.12 -1.46
N ASP A 62 9.00 16.86 -1.39
CA ASP A 62 9.06 16.06 -0.18
C ASP A 62 10.41 15.33 -0.09
N GLN A 63 11.34 15.93 0.65
CA GLN A 63 12.67 15.37 0.87
C GLN A 63 12.64 13.98 1.54
N GLN A 64 11.63 13.68 2.36
CA GLN A 64 11.52 12.36 3.00
C GLN A 64 11.19 11.27 1.97
N VAL A 65 10.38 11.59 0.96
CA VAL A 65 10.08 10.70 -0.15
C VAL A 65 11.33 10.43 -0.98
N LEU A 66 12.08 11.47 -1.33
CA LEU A 66 13.34 11.33 -2.09
C LEU A 66 14.37 10.49 -1.33
N VAL A 67 14.58 10.75 -0.04
CA VAL A 67 15.54 10.01 0.79
C VAL A 67 15.16 8.54 0.91
N ARG A 68 13.88 8.21 1.12
CA ARG A 68 13.41 6.82 1.13
C ARG A 68 13.62 6.13 -0.20
N ARG A 69 13.41 6.84 -1.32
CA ARG A 69 13.68 6.30 -2.66
C ARG A 69 15.16 6.04 -2.87
N ILE A 70 16.03 6.97 -2.49
CA ILE A 70 17.49 6.81 -2.55
C ILE A 70 17.92 5.57 -1.78
N LEU A 71 17.46 5.40 -0.52
CA LEU A 71 17.75 4.20 0.29
C LEU A 71 17.23 2.90 -0.32
N ALA A 72 16.11 2.96 -1.06
CA ALA A 72 15.51 1.79 -1.70
C ALA A 72 16.12 1.44 -3.07
N THR A 73 16.88 2.35 -3.69
CA THR A 73 17.39 2.22 -5.08
C THR A 73 18.90 2.17 -5.16
N LEU A 74 19.59 2.88 -4.28
CA LEU A 74 21.04 2.99 -4.24
C LEU A 74 21.58 2.29 -3.01
N ASP A 75 22.78 1.73 -3.11
CA ASP A 75 23.46 1.08 -2.00
C ASP A 75 24.12 2.11 -1.06
N VAL A 76 23.28 2.91 -0.40
CA VAL A 76 23.70 3.92 0.57
C VAL A 76 23.46 3.41 1.99
N ALA A 77 24.54 3.29 2.77
CA ALA A 77 24.53 2.61 4.06
C ALA A 77 23.80 3.37 5.20
N SER A 78 23.26 4.57 4.98
CA SER A 78 22.58 5.32 6.04
C SER A 78 21.68 6.45 5.52
N TRP A 79 20.76 6.88 6.38
CA TRP A 79 19.89 8.03 6.13
C TRP A 79 20.68 9.32 5.88
N GLY A 80 21.75 9.57 6.64
CA GLY A 80 22.61 10.74 6.44
C GLY A 80 23.29 10.75 5.07
N ARG A 81 23.76 9.59 4.59
CA ARG A 81 24.33 9.47 3.24
C ARG A 81 23.27 9.69 2.16
N ALA A 82 22.05 9.19 2.38
CA ALA A 82 20.94 9.42 1.46
C ALA A 82 20.53 10.90 1.39
N LEU A 83 20.56 11.63 2.50
CA LEU A 83 20.37 13.09 2.51
C LEU A 83 21.45 13.82 1.72
N LEU A 84 22.71 13.43 1.87
CA LEU A 84 23.81 14.02 1.08
C LEU A 84 23.60 13.79 -0.42
N VAL A 85 23.22 12.58 -0.82
CA VAL A 85 22.90 12.27 -2.22
C VAL A 85 21.74 13.14 -2.73
N ALA A 86 20.70 13.35 -1.92
CA ALA A 86 19.57 14.21 -2.29
C ALA A 86 20.02 15.67 -2.52
N SER A 87 20.84 16.23 -1.63
CA SER A 87 21.36 17.60 -1.78
C SER A 87 22.27 17.75 -3.00
N LEU A 88 23.22 16.81 -3.17
CA LEU A 88 24.13 16.83 -4.32
C LEU A 88 23.40 16.71 -5.65
N GLY A 89 22.37 15.85 -5.73
CA GLY A 89 21.59 15.71 -6.96
C GLY A 89 20.87 17.01 -7.34
N ARG A 90 20.32 17.75 -6.38
CA ARG A 90 19.72 19.06 -6.62
C ARG A 90 20.74 20.10 -7.07
N GLU A 91 21.89 20.18 -6.40
CA GLU A 91 22.96 21.11 -6.75
C GLU A 91 23.50 20.86 -8.16
N LEU A 92 23.54 19.59 -8.58
CA LEU A 92 24.00 19.18 -9.91
C LEU A 92 22.89 19.18 -10.99
N GLY A 93 21.63 19.43 -10.61
CA GLY A 93 20.48 19.43 -11.54
C GLY A 93 20.17 18.07 -12.17
N LEU A 94 20.28 16.99 -11.39
CA LEU A 94 20.01 15.60 -11.80
C LEU A 94 18.52 15.21 -11.78
#